data_AF-A0A2E6JDM4-F1
#
_entry.id   AF-A0A2E6JDM4-F1
#
_cell.length_a   1.000
_cell.length_b   1.000
_cell.length_c   1.000
_cell.angle_alpha   90.00
_cell.angle_beta   90.00
_cell.angle_gamma   90.00
#
_symmetry.space_group_name_H-M   'P 1'
#
loop_
_entity.id
_entity.type
_entity.pdbx_description
1 polymer ?
#
loop_
_entity_poly.entity_id
_entity_poly.type
_entity_poly.pdbx_seq_one_letter_code
_entity_poly.pdbx_strand_id
1 'polypeptide(L)'
;MSESVTENNNTNRGWIIGAILAGVLAAGIVGFLIYSAVCPCERTPGGFLFGAAADGPVEDWSFANEVPLCQLQIFAGIRPHSINLNCMSTQAGELYLSCSVCEQKYWAARVSKDESAVMRLNGVTYPVFLNRVKTPSRMDAAWKARITKLQSFGGGPYNPKPDPNAQRPDHWWTFHVTSRS
;
A
#
# COMPACT_ATOMS: atom_id res chain seq x y z
N MET A 1 5.17 62.32 37.47
CA MET A 1 3.95 61.69 36.92
C MET A 1 4.44 60.63 35.95
N SER A 2 3.97 59.39 36.13
CA SER A 2 4.61 58.12 35.74
C SER A 2 5.20 58.05 34.32
N GLU A 3 6.45 57.60 34.24
CA GLU A 3 7.00 56.98 33.04
C GLU A 3 6.51 55.54 32.91
N SER A 4 6.26 55.16 31.66
CA SER A 4 5.68 53.91 31.18
C SER A 4 6.57 52.70 31.43
N VAL A 5 5.99 51.62 31.96
CA VAL A 5 6.50 50.27 31.76
C VAL A 5 5.59 49.60 30.73
N THR A 6 5.94 49.72 29.45
CA THR A 6 5.39 48.84 28.42
C THR A 6 6.23 47.57 28.45
N GLU A 7 5.83 46.66 29.34
CA GLU A 7 6.55 45.42 29.62
C GLU A 7 6.53 44.46 28.43
N ASN A 8 7.61 43.70 28.31
CA ASN A 8 8.08 42.87 27.21
C ASN A 8 7.17 41.64 26.90
N ASN A 9 5.87 41.87 26.65
CA ASN A 9 4.85 40.82 26.53
C ASN A 9 4.83 40.09 25.18
N ASN A 10 5.36 40.69 24.11
CA ASN A 10 5.34 40.08 22.77
C ASN A 10 6.37 38.95 22.61
N THR A 11 7.55 39.08 23.20
CA THR A 11 8.65 38.11 23.05
C THR A 11 8.32 36.77 23.72
N ASN A 12 7.76 36.82 24.93
CA ASN A 12 7.36 35.62 25.69
C ASN A 12 6.15 34.92 25.04
N ARG A 13 5.18 35.68 24.53
CA ARG A 13 4.01 35.13 23.85
C ARG A 13 4.38 34.46 22.52
N GLY A 14 5.30 35.07 21.75
CA GLY A 14 5.81 34.48 20.50
C GLY A 14 6.55 33.16 20.74
N TRP A 15 7.36 33.08 21.80
CA TRP A 15 8.07 31.85 22.17
C TRP A 15 7.11 30.74 22.62
N ILE A 16 6.10 31.07 23.44
CA ILE A 16 5.07 30.10 23.87
C ILE A 16 4.29 29.57 22.67
N ILE A 17 3.84 30.44 21.76
CA ILE A 17 3.13 30.02 20.54
C ILE A 17 4.04 29.13 19.68
N GLY A 18 5.31 29.52 19.51
CA GLY A 18 6.30 28.72 18.79
C GLY A 18 6.48 27.32 19.39
N ALA A 19 6.61 27.23 20.71
CA ALA A 19 6.76 25.96 21.42
C ALA A 19 5.52 25.07 21.27
N ILE A 20 4.31 25.65 21.36
CA ILE A 20 3.05 24.91 21.16
C ILE A 20 2.97 24.37 19.73
N LEU A 21 3.23 25.21 18.72
CA LEU A 21 3.19 24.79 17.32
C LEU A 21 4.20 23.68 17.02
N ALA A 22 5.41 23.79 17.55
CA ALA A 22 6.43 22.75 17.42
C ALA A 22 5.99 21.45 18.11
N GLY A 23 5.39 21.54 19.31
CA GLY A 23 4.86 20.38 20.03
C GLY A 23 3.74 19.66 19.28
N VAL A 24 2.78 20.41 18.72
CA VAL A 24 1.69 19.86 17.90
C VAL A 24 2.22 19.20 16.63
N LEU A 25 3.17 19.84 15.95
CA LEU A 25 3.80 19.28 14.75
C LEU A 25 4.52 17.97 15.07
N ALA A 26 5.32 17.94 16.14
CA ALA A 26 6.03 16.74 16.58
C ALA A 26 5.05 15.61 16.92
N ALA A 27 3.98 15.90 17.66
CA ALA A 27 2.94 14.93 17.98
C ALA A 27 2.26 14.38 16.73
N GLY A 28 1.98 15.24 15.73
CA GLY A 28 1.41 14.83 14.45
C GLY A 28 2.33 13.90 13.66
N ILE A 29 3.63 14.20 13.60
CA ILE A 29 4.62 13.36 12.93
C ILE A 29 4.72 11.99 13.62
N VAL A 30 4.86 11.98 14.95
CA VAL A 30 4.93 10.73 15.73
C VAL A 30 3.67 9.90 15.55
N GLY A 31 2.49 10.52 15.63
CA GLY A 31 1.21 9.85 15.38
C GLY A 31 1.13 9.23 13.99
N PHE A 32 1.61 9.94 12.96
CA PHE A 32 1.62 9.43 11.59
C PHE A 32 2.61 8.26 11.39
N LEU A 33 3.77 8.29 12.04
CA LEU A 33 4.73 7.20 12.02
C LEU A 33 4.18 5.95 12.71
N ILE A 34 3.54 6.11 13.87
CA ILE A 34 2.87 5.00 14.57
C ILE A 34 1.76 4.42 13.69
N TYR A 35 0.91 5.27 13.11
CA TYR A 35 -0.13 4.84 12.18
C TYR A 35 0.44 4.04 11.00
N SER A 36 1.54 4.49 10.41
CA SER A 36 2.23 3.80 9.30
C SER A 36 2.93 2.51 9.74
N ALA A 37 3.37 2.41 11.00
CA ALA A 37 3.98 1.19 11.54
C ALA A 37 2.94 0.11 11.85
N VAL A 38 1.72 0.51 12.24
CA VAL A 38 0.64 -0.40 12.63
C VAL A 38 -0.23 -0.80 11.43
N CYS A 39 -0.49 0.12 10.50
CA CYS A 39 -1.36 -0.12 9.35
C CYS A 39 -0.59 0.08 8.02
N PRO A 40 -0.89 -0.71 6.98
CA PRO A 40 -2.21 -1.23 6.67
C PRO A 40 -2.56 -2.48 7.46
N CYS A 41 -3.73 -2.45 8.09
CA CYS A 41 -4.19 -3.44 9.06
C CYS A 41 -5.65 -3.80 8.69
N GLU A 42 -5.93 -5.09 8.49
CA GLU A 42 -7.22 -5.55 7.95
C GLU A 42 -7.68 -4.75 6.71
N ARG A 43 -8.77 -3.97 6.84
CA ARG A 43 -9.35 -3.10 5.81
C ARG A 43 -8.92 -1.63 5.94
N THR A 44 -8.24 -1.28 7.02
CA THR A 44 -7.79 0.08 7.28
C THR A 44 -6.53 0.37 6.48
N PRO A 45 -6.53 1.39 5.62
CA PRO A 45 -5.33 1.78 4.90
C PRO A 45 -4.26 2.28 5.88
N GLY A 46 -3.01 2.33 5.43
CA GLY A 46 -1.87 2.91 6.14
C GLY A 46 -1.22 4.06 5.36
N GLY A 47 -0.13 4.58 5.93
CA GLY A 47 0.74 5.55 5.29
C GLY A 47 1.91 4.85 4.59
N PHE A 48 3.11 5.01 5.14
CA PHE A 48 4.31 4.36 4.62
C PHE A 48 4.36 2.87 4.95
N LEU A 49 4.97 2.06 4.08
CA LEU A 49 5.35 0.68 4.33
C LEU A 49 6.82 0.65 4.78
N PHE A 50 7.02 0.32 6.04
CA PHE A 50 8.34 0.10 6.61
C PHE A 50 8.73 -1.37 6.55
N GLY A 51 10.01 -1.67 6.35
CA GLY A 51 10.51 -3.04 6.27
C GLY A 51 11.98 -3.09 5.85
N ALA A 52 12.56 -4.29 5.89
CA ALA A 52 13.88 -4.52 5.32
C ALA A 52 13.82 -4.28 3.81
N ALA A 53 14.79 -3.58 3.23
CA ALA A 53 14.84 -3.43 1.77
C ALA A 53 15.27 -4.75 1.12
N ALA A 54 14.66 -5.09 -0.01
CA ALA A 54 15.10 -6.20 -0.84
C ALA A 54 16.52 -5.98 -1.36
N ASP A 55 17.28 -7.06 -1.48
CA ASP A 55 18.64 -7.05 -2.04
C ASP A 55 18.59 -7.15 -3.57
N GLY A 56 18.25 -6.03 -4.21
CA GLY A 56 18.20 -5.89 -5.66
C GLY A 56 16.88 -6.27 -6.32
N PRO A 57 16.84 -6.23 -7.68
CA PRO A 57 15.63 -6.52 -8.45
C PRO A 57 15.17 -7.98 -8.36
N VAL A 58 13.87 -8.19 -8.44
CA VAL A 58 13.23 -9.51 -8.40
C VAL A 58 12.71 -9.90 -9.77
N GLU A 59 13.19 -11.03 -10.29
CA GLU A 59 12.74 -11.61 -11.56
C GLU A 59 11.68 -12.70 -11.37
N ASP A 60 11.78 -13.51 -10.32
CA ASP A 60 10.79 -14.54 -9.96
C ASP A 60 10.10 -14.20 -8.64
N TRP A 61 8.80 -13.95 -8.72
CA TRP A 61 7.95 -13.63 -7.58
C TRP A 61 7.18 -14.84 -7.03
N SER A 62 7.57 -16.07 -7.36
CA SER A 62 6.93 -17.30 -6.87
C SER A 62 6.71 -17.31 -5.34
N PHE A 63 7.65 -16.77 -4.56
CA PHE A 63 7.55 -16.60 -3.11
C PHE A 63 6.35 -15.75 -2.66
N ALA A 64 5.79 -14.88 -3.52
CA ALA A 64 4.59 -14.13 -3.21
C ALA A 64 3.38 -15.04 -2.97
N ASN A 65 3.41 -16.29 -3.44
CA ASN A 65 2.38 -17.28 -3.16
C ASN A 65 2.47 -17.91 -1.77
N GLU A 66 3.53 -17.64 -1.00
CA GLU A 66 3.73 -18.18 0.36
C GLU A 66 3.09 -17.30 1.45
N VAL A 67 2.61 -16.11 1.10
CA VAL A 67 1.96 -15.18 2.03
C VAL A 67 0.47 -15.03 1.71
N PRO A 68 -0.43 -14.92 2.70
CA PRO A 68 -1.87 -14.82 2.46
C PRO A 68 -2.26 -13.56 1.67
N LEU A 69 -1.65 -12.43 2.00
CA LEU A 69 -1.86 -11.13 1.36
C LEU A 69 -0.51 -10.44 1.18
N CYS A 70 -0.47 -9.51 0.24
CA CYS A 70 0.62 -8.55 0.14
C CYS A 70 0.18 -7.20 0.68
N GLN A 71 1.17 -6.33 0.87
CA GLN A 71 0.96 -4.91 1.12
C GLN A 71 1.42 -4.12 -0.11
N LEU A 72 0.63 -3.13 -0.50
CA LEU A 72 0.96 -2.19 -1.57
C LEU A 72 0.93 -0.78 -1.00
N GLN A 73 1.97 0.02 -1.27
CA GLN A 73 1.99 1.46 -1.12
C GLN A 73 2.09 2.12 -2.49
N ILE A 74 1.23 3.10 -2.72
CA ILE A 74 1.36 4.05 -3.83
C ILE A 74 1.51 5.48 -3.29
N PHE A 75 1.96 6.39 -4.15
CA PHE A 75 1.90 7.83 -3.87
C PHE A 75 0.73 8.45 -4.63
N ALA A 76 -0.17 9.10 -3.91
CA ALA A 76 -1.28 9.81 -4.52
C ALA A 76 -1.13 11.31 -4.23
N GLY A 77 -0.42 12.00 -5.12
CA GLY A 77 0.09 13.34 -4.82
C GLY A 77 1.16 13.26 -3.72
N ILE A 78 0.98 14.02 -2.64
CA ILE A 78 1.95 14.11 -1.53
C ILE A 78 1.71 13.08 -0.42
N ARG A 79 0.66 12.26 -0.49
CA ARG A 79 0.30 11.33 0.59
C ARG A 79 0.65 9.89 0.22
N PRO A 80 1.50 9.20 1.00
CA PRO A 80 1.63 7.75 0.86
C PRO A 80 0.31 7.09 1.28
N HIS A 81 -0.09 6.07 0.53
CA HIS A 81 -1.29 5.30 0.83
C HIS A 81 -0.96 3.83 0.69
N SER A 82 -1.04 3.09 1.79
CA SER A 82 -0.79 1.66 1.81
C SER A 82 -2.03 0.85 2.13
N ILE A 83 -2.11 -0.36 1.59
CA ILE A 83 -3.25 -1.28 1.74
C ILE A 83 -2.81 -2.74 1.79
N ASN A 84 -3.63 -3.58 2.43
CA ASN A 84 -3.56 -5.03 2.28
C ASN A 84 -4.40 -5.46 1.07
N LEU A 85 -3.84 -6.33 0.22
CA LEU A 85 -4.55 -6.82 -0.96
C LEU A 85 -4.09 -8.22 -1.39
N ASN A 86 -4.93 -8.85 -2.22
CA ASN A 86 -4.57 -10.10 -2.87
C ASN A 86 -3.46 -9.85 -3.89
N CYS A 87 -2.44 -10.68 -3.81
CA CYS A 87 -1.36 -10.81 -4.77
C CYS A 87 -1.16 -12.27 -5.10
N MET A 88 -0.69 -12.55 -6.31
CA MET A 88 -0.51 -13.90 -6.80
C MET A 88 0.59 -13.91 -7.86
N SER A 89 1.49 -14.88 -7.75
CA SER A 89 2.48 -15.16 -8.79
C SER A 89 1.99 -16.28 -9.70
N THR A 90 2.20 -16.14 -11.00
CA THR A 90 1.98 -17.22 -11.96
C THR A 90 3.08 -18.29 -11.85
N GLN A 91 2.90 -19.42 -12.55
CA GLN A 91 3.96 -20.44 -12.65
C GLN A 91 5.23 -19.92 -13.35
N ALA A 92 5.12 -18.87 -14.15
CA ALA A 92 6.25 -18.24 -14.83
C ALA A 92 6.97 -17.20 -13.96
N GLY A 93 6.56 -17.02 -12.70
CA GLY A 93 7.18 -16.08 -11.78
C GLY A 93 6.67 -14.63 -11.87
N GLU A 94 5.73 -14.34 -12.77
CA GLU A 94 5.13 -13.01 -12.89
C GLU A 94 4.20 -12.69 -11.71
N LEU A 95 4.38 -11.52 -11.09
CA LEU A 95 3.53 -11.05 -10.00
C LEU A 95 2.36 -10.20 -10.51
N TYR A 96 1.16 -10.53 -10.02
CA TYR A 96 -0.03 -9.76 -10.26
C TYR A 96 -0.70 -9.32 -8.94
N LEU A 97 -1.33 -8.16 -9.00
CA LEU A 97 -2.26 -7.66 -7.99
C LEU A 97 -3.65 -7.58 -8.59
N SER A 98 -4.64 -7.56 -7.71
CA SER A 98 -6.01 -7.47 -8.17
C SER A 98 -6.97 -6.84 -7.18
N CYS A 99 -8.11 -6.43 -7.71
CA CYS A 99 -9.26 -6.09 -6.91
C CYS A 99 -10.56 -6.40 -7.66
N SER A 100 -11.62 -6.56 -6.87
CA SER A 100 -13.01 -6.46 -7.32
C SER A 100 -13.52 -5.05 -7.04
N VAL A 101 -14.45 -4.55 -7.88
CA VAL A 101 -15.12 -3.25 -7.69
C VAL A 101 -14.11 -2.10 -7.56
N CYS A 102 -13.09 -2.11 -8.41
CA CYS A 102 -11.92 -1.24 -8.25
C CYS A 102 -12.18 0.23 -8.58
N GLU A 103 -13.26 0.52 -9.29
CA GLU A 103 -13.71 1.89 -9.52
C GLU A 103 -13.96 2.63 -8.19
N GLN A 104 -14.32 1.90 -7.13
CA GLN A 104 -14.52 2.44 -5.79
C GLN A 104 -13.24 2.44 -4.93
N LYS A 105 -12.13 1.89 -5.44
CA LYS A 105 -10.89 1.76 -4.68
C LYS A 105 -9.93 2.87 -5.07
N TYR A 106 -9.62 3.72 -4.09
CA TYR A 106 -8.73 4.86 -4.25
C TYR A 106 -7.44 4.51 -5.00
N TRP A 107 -6.72 3.48 -4.57
CA TRP A 107 -5.44 3.11 -5.18
C TRP A 107 -5.57 2.70 -6.65
N ALA A 108 -6.61 1.95 -7.00
CA ALA A 108 -6.73 1.33 -8.32
C ALA A 108 -6.97 2.38 -9.41
N ALA A 109 -7.66 3.47 -9.07
CA ALA A 109 -7.88 4.60 -9.97
C ALA A 109 -6.64 5.50 -10.14
N ARG A 110 -5.62 5.36 -9.28
CA ARG A 110 -4.39 6.16 -9.32
C ARG A 110 -3.22 5.49 -10.01
N VAL A 111 -3.33 4.19 -10.33
CA VAL A 111 -2.29 3.49 -11.08
C VAL A 111 -2.29 3.98 -12.52
N SER A 112 -1.29 4.79 -12.85
CA SER A 112 -0.99 5.19 -14.22
C SER A 112 -0.03 4.19 -14.89
N LYS A 113 0.46 4.51 -16.09
CA LYS A 113 1.48 3.68 -16.77
C LYS A 113 2.79 3.79 -15.98
N ASP A 114 3.40 2.64 -15.71
CA ASP A 114 4.66 2.53 -14.96
C ASP A 114 4.58 3.27 -13.61
N GLU A 115 3.46 3.09 -12.90
CA GLU A 115 3.22 3.75 -11.62
C GLU A 115 4.24 3.29 -10.59
N SER A 116 4.98 4.24 -10.01
CA SER A 116 5.97 3.93 -8.98
C SER A 116 5.29 3.56 -7.67
N ALA A 117 5.65 2.41 -7.11
CA ALA A 117 5.06 1.88 -5.90
C ALA A 117 6.08 1.13 -5.04
N VAL A 118 5.65 0.75 -3.84
CA VAL A 118 6.40 -0.16 -2.96
C VAL A 118 5.49 -1.33 -2.60
N MET A 119 5.96 -2.53 -2.87
CA MET A 119 5.34 -3.76 -2.36
C MET A 119 5.99 -4.14 -1.03
N ARG A 120 5.23 -4.72 -0.11
CA ARG A 120 5.79 -5.38 1.07
C ARG A 120 5.23 -6.78 1.23
N LEU A 121 6.14 -7.73 1.38
CA LEU A 121 5.84 -9.14 1.58
C LEU A 121 6.71 -9.64 2.72
N ASN A 122 6.07 -10.26 3.72
CA ASN A 122 6.75 -10.83 4.90
C ASN A 122 7.80 -9.89 5.55
N GLY A 123 7.48 -8.61 5.69
CA GLY A 123 8.40 -7.64 6.30
C GLY A 123 9.45 -7.02 5.37
N VAL A 124 9.62 -7.51 4.15
CA VAL A 124 10.56 -6.98 3.16
C VAL A 124 9.85 -6.04 2.19
N THR A 125 10.44 -4.88 1.90
CA THR A 125 9.94 -3.88 0.95
C THR A 125 10.67 -3.99 -0.39
N TYR A 126 9.90 -3.87 -1.47
CA TYR A 126 10.35 -4.00 -2.84
C TYR A 126 9.91 -2.77 -3.64
N PRO A 127 10.82 -1.95 -4.17
CA PRO A 127 10.47 -0.94 -5.15
C PRO A 127 9.98 -1.60 -6.44
N VAL A 128 8.83 -1.15 -6.95
CA VAL A 128 8.20 -1.74 -8.13
C VAL A 128 7.57 -0.68 -9.03
N PHE A 129 7.29 -1.08 -10.26
CA PHE A 129 6.30 -0.45 -11.12
C PHE A 129 5.02 -1.26 -11.14
N LEU A 130 3.88 -0.56 -11.14
CA LEU A 130 2.56 -1.12 -11.35
C LEU A 130 2.01 -0.71 -12.70
N ASN A 131 1.49 -1.69 -13.43
CA ASN A 131 0.85 -1.46 -14.72
C ASN A 131 -0.51 -2.13 -14.79
N ARG A 132 -1.50 -1.37 -15.27
CA ARG A 132 -2.85 -1.87 -15.48
C ARG A 132 -2.89 -2.88 -16.63
N VAL A 133 -3.39 -4.09 -16.37
CA VAL A 133 -3.54 -5.13 -17.39
C VAL A 133 -4.98 -5.19 -17.90
N LYS A 134 -5.15 -5.19 -19.22
CA LYS A 134 -6.45 -5.35 -19.89
C LYS A 134 -6.50 -6.51 -20.88
N THR A 135 -5.36 -7.12 -21.18
CA THR A 135 -5.27 -8.29 -22.08
C THR A 135 -5.93 -9.50 -21.43
N PRO A 136 -6.99 -10.09 -22.02
CA PRO A 136 -7.77 -11.15 -21.38
C PRO A 136 -6.93 -12.34 -20.92
N SER A 137 -6.05 -12.86 -21.78
CA SER A 137 -5.20 -14.02 -21.46
C SER A 137 -4.31 -13.79 -20.23
N ARG A 138 -3.74 -12.59 -20.06
CA ARG A 138 -2.94 -12.25 -18.88
C ARG A 138 -3.81 -12.08 -17.63
N MET A 139 -5.01 -11.50 -17.78
CA MET A 139 -5.96 -11.40 -16.68
C MET A 139 -6.43 -12.77 -16.20
N ASP A 140 -6.63 -13.71 -17.13
CA ASP A 140 -7.06 -15.08 -16.83
C ASP A 140 -5.93 -15.90 -16.21
N ALA A 141 -4.66 -15.68 -16.62
CA ALA A 141 -3.50 -16.25 -15.96
C ALA A 141 -3.38 -15.80 -14.50
N ALA A 142 -3.52 -14.49 -14.24
CA ALA A 142 -3.54 -13.93 -12.89
C ALA A 142 -4.72 -14.48 -12.07
N TRP A 143 -5.90 -14.63 -12.68
CA TRP A 143 -7.06 -15.22 -12.03
C TRP A 143 -6.82 -16.69 -11.66
N LYS A 144 -6.29 -17.50 -12.56
CA LYS A 144 -5.95 -18.90 -12.27
C LYS A 144 -4.96 -19.00 -11.10
N ALA A 145 -3.91 -18.18 -11.11
CA ALA A 145 -2.95 -18.10 -9.99
C ALA A 145 -3.64 -17.74 -8.66
N ARG A 146 -4.59 -16.80 -8.68
CA ARG A 146 -5.42 -16.47 -7.52
C ARG A 146 -6.22 -17.67 -7.03
N ILE A 147 -6.94 -18.36 -7.92
CA ILE A 147 -7.78 -19.50 -7.54
C ILE A 147 -6.94 -20.55 -6.83
N THR A 148 -5.77 -20.89 -7.38
CA THR A 148 -4.82 -21.83 -6.77
C THR A 148 -4.38 -21.36 -5.39
N LYS A 149 -3.94 -20.11 -5.25
CA LYS A 149 -3.46 -19.57 -3.97
C LYS A 149 -4.55 -19.57 -2.89
N LEU A 150 -5.79 -19.27 -3.26
CA LEU A 150 -6.91 -19.24 -2.33
C LEU A 150 -7.39 -20.62 -1.87
N GLN A 151 -6.95 -21.71 -2.49
CA GLN A 151 -7.19 -23.04 -1.93
C GLN A 151 -6.45 -23.22 -0.59
N SER A 152 -5.30 -22.56 -0.43
CA SER A 152 -4.49 -22.61 0.79
C SER A 152 -4.79 -21.45 1.75
N PHE A 153 -4.93 -20.23 1.23
CA PHE A 153 -5.05 -19.02 2.06
C PHE A 153 -6.45 -18.38 2.10
N GLY A 154 -7.41 -18.93 1.35
CA GLY A 154 -8.80 -18.48 1.37
C GLY A 154 -9.62 -19.10 2.51
N GLY A 155 -10.87 -18.65 2.63
CA GLY A 155 -11.85 -19.19 3.58
C GLY A 155 -12.31 -18.19 4.64
N GLY A 156 -11.69 -17.00 4.69
CA GLY A 156 -12.15 -15.90 5.53
C GLY A 156 -13.29 -15.10 4.89
N PRO A 157 -14.02 -14.28 5.68
CA PRO A 157 -15.19 -13.51 5.21
C PRO A 157 -14.86 -12.49 4.11
N TYR A 158 -13.60 -12.04 4.04
CA TYR A 158 -13.15 -11.04 3.06
C TYR A 158 -12.31 -11.61 1.92
N ASN A 159 -11.92 -12.89 2.03
CA ASN A 159 -11.17 -13.60 1.00
C ASN A 159 -11.65 -15.06 0.96
N PRO A 160 -12.88 -15.29 0.46
CA PRO A 160 -13.46 -16.62 0.47
C PRO A 160 -12.65 -17.56 -0.43
N LYS A 161 -12.72 -18.86 -0.13
CA LYS A 161 -12.18 -19.91 -1.01
C LYS A 161 -13.14 -20.08 -2.19
N PRO A 162 -12.76 -19.70 -3.42
CA PRO A 162 -13.62 -19.86 -4.59
C PRO A 162 -13.61 -21.32 -5.07
N ASP A 163 -14.65 -21.69 -5.85
CA ASP A 163 -14.66 -22.93 -6.60
C ASP A 163 -13.38 -23.04 -7.47
N PRO A 164 -12.71 -24.21 -7.54
CA PRO A 164 -11.51 -24.39 -8.35
C PRO A 164 -11.68 -24.07 -9.85
N ASN A 165 -12.90 -24.12 -10.37
CA ASN A 165 -13.25 -23.82 -11.76
C ASN A 165 -13.97 -22.47 -11.91
N ALA A 166 -14.01 -21.65 -10.84
CA ALA A 166 -14.64 -20.34 -10.88
C ALA A 166 -14.06 -19.49 -12.02
N GLN A 167 -14.95 -18.89 -12.81
CA GLN A 167 -14.57 -17.97 -13.87
C GLN A 167 -14.26 -16.58 -13.30
N ARG A 168 -13.39 -15.84 -14.00
CA ARG A 168 -13.04 -14.47 -13.62
C ARG A 168 -14.26 -13.56 -13.76
N PRO A 169 -14.65 -12.79 -12.72
CA PRO A 169 -15.75 -11.84 -12.83
C PRO A 169 -15.44 -10.69 -13.80
N ASP A 170 -16.47 -10.09 -14.42
CA ASP A 170 -16.29 -8.97 -15.35
C ASP A 170 -15.80 -7.68 -14.68
N HIS A 171 -16.23 -7.44 -13.43
CA HIS A 171 -15.81 -6.29 -12.62
C HIS A 171 -14.41 -6.46 -11.99
N TRP A 172 -13.64 -7.41 -12.51
CA TRP A 172 -12.30 -7.75 -12.04
C TRP A 172 -11.23 -6.92 -12.72
N TRP A 173 -10.23 -6.58 -11.94
CA TRP A 173 -9.24 -5.61 -12.31
C TRP A 173 -7.87 -6.15 -11.94
N THR A 174 -6.98 -6.28 -12.94
CA THR A 174 -5.64 -6.90 -12.79
C THR A 174 -4.54 -5.85 -13.01
N PHE A 175 -3.47 -5.97 -12.23
CA PHE A 175 -2.27 -5.15 -12.36
C PHE A 175 -1.04 -6.07 -12.37
N HIS A 176 -0.11 -5.79 -13.25
CA HIS A 176 1.19 -6.47 -13.31
C HIS A 176 2.21 -5.67 -12.50
N VAL A 177 3.05 -6.40 -11.77
CA VAL A 177 4.13 -5.83 -10.95
C VAL A 177 5.45 -6.19 -11.58
N THR A 178 6.33 -5.20 -11.75
CA THR A 178 7.71 -5.42 -12.16
C THR A 178 8.63 -4.76 -11.17
N SER A 179 9.76 -5.39 -10.88
CA SER A 179 10.76 -4.79 -10.00
C SER A 179 11.32 -3.49 -10.61
N ARG A 180 11.67 -2.54 -9.74
CA ARG A 180 12.31 -1.28 -10.11
C ARG A 180 13.65 -1.20 -9.42
N SER A 181 14.67 -0.76 -10.14
CA SER A 181 16.01 -0.47 -9.60
C SER A 181 16.08 0.80 -8.76
#